data_AF-A0AAN5CQT3-F1
#
_entry.id   AF-A0AAN5CQT3-F1
#
_cell.length_a   1.000
_cell.length_b   1.000
_cell.length_c   1.000
_cell.angle_alpha   90.00
_cell.angle_beta   90.00
_cell.angle_gamma   90.00
#
_symmetry.space_group_name_H-M   'P 1'
#
loop_
_entity.id
_entity.type
_entity.pdbx_description
1 polymer ?
#
loop_
_entity_poly.entity_id
_entity_poly.type
_entity_poly.pdbx_seq_one_letter_code
_entity_poly.pdbx_strand_id
1 'polypeptide(L)'
;IHSHFLCFQMSYDLESAERAAYAPFFGYMGVAAAQIFTVLGASYGTAKSAVGICSMGVMRPELIMKSVVPVIMAGIIGIYGLV
;
A
#
# COMPACT_ATOMS: atom_id res chain seq x y z
N ILE A 1 26.16 -16.05 -9.35
CA ILE A 1 24.85 -15.33 -9.30
C ILE A 1 23.72 -16.29 -9.66
N HIS A 2 23.76 -16.99 -10.81
CA HIS A 2 22.75 -17.99 -11.18
C HIS A 2 22.61 -19.16 -10.17
N SER A 3 23.73 -19.70 -9.66
CA SER A 3 23.72 -20.79 -8.67
C SER A 3 23.24 -20.35 -7.27
N HIS A 4 23.40 -19.07 -6.92
CA HIS A 4 22.86 -18.50 -5.67
C HIS A 4 21.34 -18.31 -5.75
N PHE A 5 20.82 -17.93 -6.92
CA PHE A 5 19.38 -17.79 -7.16
C PHE A 5 18.66 -19.14 -7.09
N LEU A 6 19.24 -20.20 -7.67
CA LEU A 6 18.72 -21.57 -7.58
C LEU A 6 18.78 -22.14 -6.16
N CYS A 7 19.84 -21.87 -5.40
CA CYS A 7 19.93 -22.29 -4.00
C CYS A 7 18.84 -21.58 -3.15
N PHE A 8 18.54 -20.32 -3.42
CA PHE A 8 17.48 -19.56 -2.74
C PHE A 8 16.06 -20.06 -3.10
N GLN A 9 15.84 -20.44 -4.37
CA GLN A 9 14.57 -21.00 -4.84
C GLN A 9 14.33 -22.41 -4.28
N MET A 10 15.36 -23.26 -4.24
CA MET A 10 15.31 -24.60 -3.64
C MET A 10 14.99 -24.57 -2.13
N SER A 11 15.47 -23.55 -1.40
CA SER A 11 15.13 -23.36 0.01
C SER A 11 13.68 -22.92 0.23
N TYR A 12 13.11 -22.11 -0.67
CA TYR A 12 11.70 -21.67 -0.61
C TYR A 12 10.72 -22.83 -0.90
N ASP A 13 11.06 -23.72 -1.84
CA ASP A 13 10.24 -24.90 -2.15
C ASP A 13 10.19 -25.90 -0.99
N LEU A 14 11.31 -26.11 -0.27
CA LEU A 14 11.39 -27.02 0.89
C LEU A 14 10.61 -26.52 2.12
N GLU A 15 10.59 -25.21 2.41
CA GLU A 15 9.79 -24.63 3.51
C GLU A 15 8.27 -24.68 3.22
N SER A 16 7.88 -24.55 1.95
CA SER A 16 6.47 -24.64 1.54
C SER A 16 5.90 -26.07 1.68
N ALA A 17 6.75 -27.08 1.52
CA ALA A 17 6.39 -28.49 1.59
C ALA A 17 6.16 -29.01 3.03
N GLU A 18 6.71 -28.34 4.05
CA GLU A 18 6.55 -28.73 5.47
C GLU A 18 5.38 -27.99 6.17
N ARG A 19 4.75 -27.00 5.51
CA ARG A 19 3.71 -26.17 6.11
C ARG A 19 2.34 -26.86 6.09
N ALA A 20 1.63 -26.80 7.22
CA ALA A 20 0.25 -27.28 7.31
C ALA A 20 -0.63 -26.60 6.24
N ALA A 21 -1.55 -27.34 5.61
CA ALA A 21 -2.33 -26.88 4.45
C ALA A 21 -3.11 -25.57 4.64
N TYR A 22 -3.38 -25.16 5.90
CA TYR A 22 -4.04 -23.89 6.26
C TYR A 22 -3.07 -22.71 6.48
N ALA A 23 -1.76 -22.96 6.56
CA ALA A 23 -0.74 -21.92 6.71
C ALA A 23 -0.77 -20.83 5.61
N PRO A 24 -0.91 -21.16 4.31
CA PRO A 24 -0.99 -20.11 3.28
C PRO A 24 -2.30 -19.30 3.35
N PHE A 25 -3.40 -19.88 3.83
CA PHE A 25 -4.69 -19.19 3.93
C PHE A 25 -4.62 -17.97 4.86
N PHE A 26 -4.04 -18.13 6.05
CA PHE A 26 -3.84 -17.01 6.98
C PHE A 26 -2.81 -16.00 6.47
N GLY A 27 -1.80 -16.45 5.71
CA GLY A 27 -0.85 -15.56 5.04
C GLY A 27 -1.54 -14.62 4.04
N TYR A 28 -2.33 -15.15 3.11
CA TYR A 28 -3.05 -14.34 2.12
C TYR A 28 -4.13 -13.45 2.75
N MET A 29 -4.84 -13.94 3.77
CA MET A 29 -5.79 -13.11 4.53
C MET A 29 -5.09 -11.92 5.22
N GLY A 30 -3.91 -12.11 5.79
CA GLY A 30 -3.12 -11.05 6.41
C GLY A 30 -2.70 -9.98 5.41
N VAL A 31 -2.19 -10.40 4.25
CA VAL A 31 -1.81 -9.48 3.14
C VAL A 31 -3.03 -8.71 2.63
N ALA A 32 -4.17 -9.39 2.44
CA ALA A 32 -5.41 -8.75 2.02
C ALA A 32 -5.90 -7.72 3.05
N ALA A 33 -5.92 -8.08 4.35
CA ALA A 33 -6.35 -7.17 5.41
C ALA A 33 -5.43 -5.95 5.53
N ALA A 34 -4.10 -6.16 5.46
CA ALA A 34 -3.12 -5.08 5.48
C ALA A 34 -3.35 -4.08 4.34
N GLN A 35 -3.54 -4.59 3.12
CA GLN A 35 -3.82 -3.74 1.95
C GLN A 35 -5.13 -2.97 2.05
N ILE A 36 -6.22 -3.65 2.41
CA ILE A 36 -7.55 -3.03 2.45
C ILE A 36 -7.58 -1.89 3.46
N PHE A 37 -7.10 -2.11 4.70
CA PHE A 37 -7.11 -1.05 5.71
C PHE A 37 -6.23 0.15 5.34
N THR A 38 -5.09 -0.12 4.71
CA THR A 38 -4.15 0.92 4.31
C THR A 38 -4.71 1.77 3.16
N VAL A 39 -5.30 1.13 2.14
CA VAL A 39 -5.96 1.80 1.02
C VAL A 39 -7.20 2.57 1.47
N LEU A 40 -7.97 2.06 2.44
CA LEU A 40 -9.10 2.79 3.02
C LEU A 40 -8.64 4.09 3.70
N GLY A 41 -7.57 4.04 4.49
CA GLY A 41 -6.99 5.24 5.11
C GLY A 41 -6.48 6.26 4.08
N ALA A 42 -5.74 5.78 3.07
CA ALA A 42 -5.21 6.62 2.01
C ALA A 42 -6.32 7.28 1.18
N SER A 43 -7.30 6.50 0.72
CA SER A 43 -8.43 7.01 -0.07
C SER A 43 -9.30 8.00 0.71
N TYR A 44 -9.54 7.74 2.00
CA TYR A 44 -10.30 8.68 2.84
C TYR A 44 -9.56 9.99 3.06
N GLY A 45 -8.25 9.93 3.33
CA GLY A 45 -7.39 11.12 3.43
C GLY A 45 -7.40 11.95 2.15
N THR A 46 -7.24 11.29 1.00
CA THR A 46 -7.32 11.94 -0.31
C THR A 46 -8.69 12.56 -0.56
N ALA A 47 -9.79 11.86 -0.26
CA ALA A 47 -11.15 12.37 -0.49
C ALA A 47 -11.43 13.63 0.36
N LYS A 48 -11.04 13.64 1.63
CA LYS A 48 -11.26 14.80 2.52
C LYS A 48 -10.39 15.99 2.12
N SER A 49 -9.15 15.77 1.74
CA SER A 49 -8.28 16.85 1.25
C SER A 49 -8.73 17.38 -0.12
N ALA A 50 -9.26 16.52 -1.00
CA ALA A 50 -9.74 16.92 -2.32
C ALA A 50 -10.89 17.94 -2.24
N VAL A 51 -11.82 17.80 -1.30
CA VAL A 51 -12.91 18.77 -1.12
C VAL A 51 -12.37 20.18 -0.82
N GLY A 52 -11.36 20.27 0.05
CA GLY A 52 -10.70 21.53 0.38
C GLY A 52 -9.91 22.12 -0.80
N ILE A 53 -9.23 21.28 -1.58
CA ILE A 53 -8.49 21.68 -2.77
C ILE A 53 -9.44 22.21 -3.86
N CYS A 54 -10.58 21.54 -4.09
CA CYS A 54 -11.58 21.99 -5.06
C CYS A 54 -12.18 23.34 -4.68
N SER A 55 -12.48 23.55 -3.38
CA SER A 55 -12.99 24.84 -2.88
C SER A 55 -11.94 25.96 -2.96
N MET A 56 -10.69 25.65 -2.62
CA MET A 56 -9.59 26.62 -2.76
C MET A 56 -9.27 26.92 -4.23
N GLY A 57 -9.44 25.96 -5.13
CA GLY A 57 -9.13 26.10 -6.55
C GLY A 57 -10.02 27.12 -7.28
N VAL A 58 -11.26 27.30 -6.83
CA VAL A 58 -12.16 28.35 -7.37
C VAL A 58 -11.93 29.73 -6.74
N MET A 59 -11.49 29.80 -5.48
CA MET A 59 -11.31 31.06 -4.75
C MET A 59 -9.94 31.70 -4.97
N ARG A 60 -8.86 30.91 -4.91
CA ARG A 60 -7.46 31.37 -5.05
C ARG A 60 -6.58 30.29 -5.70
N PRO A 61 -6.50 30.25 -7.04
CA PRO A 61 -5.83 29.18 -7.77
C PRO A 61 -4.30 29.13 -7.55
N GLU A 62 -3.68 30.23 -7.12
CA GLU A 62 -2.23 30.30 -6.82
C GLU A 62 -1.80 29.39 -5.66
N LEU A 63 -2.74 29.00 -4.79
CA LEU A 63 -2.46 28.20 -3.60
C LEU A 63 -2.65 26.69 -3.81
N ILE A 64 -3.14 26.25 -4.98
CA ILE A 64 -3.43 24.84 -5.28
C ILE A 64 -2.17 23.98 -5.13
N MET A 65 -1.02 24.43 -5.66
CA MET A 65 0.22 23.63 -5.63
C MET A 65 0.69 23.31 -4.21
N LYS A 66 0.43 24.21 -3.25
CA LYS A 66 0.81 24.03 -1.85
C LYS A 66 -0.18 23.15 -1.08
N SER A 67 -1.45 23.13 -1.48
CA SER A 67 -2.48 22.33 -0.82
C SER A 67 -2.51 20.86 -1.25
N VAL A 68 -1.68 20.45 -2.22
CA VAL A 68 -1.52 19.05 -2.67
C VAL A 68 -0.66 18.21 -1.71
N VAL A 69 0.19 18.83 -0.88
CA VAL A 69 1.03 18.13 0.12
C VAL A 69 0.27 17.10 0.98
N PRO A 70 -0.91 17.41 1.57
CA PRO A 70 -1.68 16.42 2.33
C PRO A 70 -2.16 15.22 1.49
N VAL A 71 -2.47 15.42 0.20
CA VAL A 71 -2.84 14.32 -0.71
C VAL A 71 -1.65 13.40 -0.95
N ILE A 72 -0.46 13.98 -1.13
CA ILE A 72 0.78 13.20 -1.28
C ILE A 72 1.04 12.37 -0.02
N MET A 73 0.89 12.96 1.17
CA MET A 73 1.10 12.25 2.45
C MET A 73 0.12 11.08 2.63
N ALA A 74 -1.15 11.24 2.23
CA ALA A 74 -2.11 10.13 2.21
C ALA A 74 -1.70 9.02 1.22
N GLY A 75 -1.11 9.39 0.08
CA GLY A 75 -0.60 8.44 -0.91
C GLY A 75 0.56 7.57 -0.41
N ILE A 76 1.48 8.13 0.38
CA ILE A 76 2.62 7.38 0.94
C ILE A 76 2.13 6.28 1.89
N ILE A 77 1.08 6.56 2.66
CA ILE A 77 0.44 5.57 3.53
C ILE A 77 -0.03 4.36 2.70
N GLY A 78 -0.65 4.59 1.53
CA GLY A 78 -1.06 3.51 0.62
C GLY A 78 0.10 2.62 0.15
N ILE A 79 1.25 3.21 -0.15
CA ILE A 79 2.46 2.47 -0.57
C ILE A 79 3.05 1.69 0.61
N TYR A 80 2.99 2.23 1.84
CA TYR A 80 3.47 1.51 3.03
C TYR A 80 2.67 0.26 3.35
N GLY A 81 1.42 0.14 2.93
CA GLY A 81 0.70 -1.12 3.06
C GLY A 81 1.16 -2.16 2.02
N LEU A 82 1.64 -1.70 0.86
CA LEU A 82 1.97 -2.53 -0.30
C LEU A 82 3.36 -3.17 -0.16
N VAL A 83 4.29 -2.44 0.44
CA VAL A 83 5.65 -2.88 0.78
C VAL A 83 5.62 -3.75 2.04
#